data_AF-X6N0K3-F1
#
_entry.id   AF-X6N0K3-F1
#
_cell.length_a   1.000
_cell.length_b   1.000
_cell.length_c   1.000
_cell.angle_alpha   90.00
_cell.angle_beta   90.00
_cell.angle_gamma   90.00
#
_symmetry.space_group_name_H-M   'P 1'
#
loop_
_entity.id
_entity.type
_entity.pdbx_description
1 polymer ?
#
loop_
_entity_poly.entity_id
_entity_poly.type
_entity_poly.pdbx_seq_one_letter_code
_entity_poly.pdbx_strand_id
1 'polypeptide(L)'
;MCVCEVNLPKPAAILARLFVVLNRPNLQKRYGQHICSCMQHIGGIIHESLKETWEENFKILENFLEEKRGEEMEKKFGTMVLKLFKETCAQLKGDDTMIQQIGDSLYEQWLSYNGMKDLQETVLVYLGQVLQYSSYQSWIRKRVEESFDMIEPGVVEHQEGLALGLGLCAGEHIDIVLLRCSETAKSLVLLQTYLINNHDYMYMYVCICVFLVSLEKKSSGFLGLGGKKAAPGHKEKKACC
;
A
#
# COMPACT_ATOMS: atom_id res chain seq x y z
N MET A 1 -22.58 -25.58 33.21
CA MET A 1 -21.38 -24.92 32.66
C MET A 1 -21.89 -23.85 31.70
N CYS A 2 -21.77 -22.56 32.04
CA CYS A 2 -22.09 -21.49 31.10
C CYS A 2 -21.06 -21.55 29.98
N VAL A 3 -21.53 -21.83 28.76
CA VAL A 3 -20.75 -21.57 27.56
C VAL A 3 -20.81 -20.06 27.39
N CYS A 4 -19.87 -19.35 28.01
CA CYS A 4 -19.60 -17.98 27.60
C CYS A 4 -19.08 -18.12 26.17
N GLU A 5 -19.92 -17.78 25.19
CA GLU A 5 -19.50 -17.64 23.81
C GLU A 5 -18.50 -16.49 23.79
N VAL A 6 -17.21 -16.84 23.94
CA VAL A 6 -16.14 -15.85 23.99
C VAL A 6 -16.02 -15.35 22.56
N ASN A 7 -16.60 -14.19 22.29
CA ASN A 7 -16.53 -13.51 20.99
C ASN A 7 -15.11 -12.98 20.75
N LEU A 8 -14.16 -13.90 20.62
CA LEU A 8 -12.77 -13.61 20.32
C LEU A 8 -12.65 -13.28 18.83
N PRO A 9 -11.92 -12.20 18.47
CA PRO A 9 -11.60 -11.95 17.08
C PRO A 9 -10.86 -13.15 16.46
N LYS A 10 -11.10 -13.39 15.17
CA LYS A 10 -10.41 -14.45 14.43
C LYS A 10 -8.90 -14.20 14.44
N PRO A 11 -8.04 -15.24 14.36
CA PRO A 11 -6.59 -15.10 14.32
C PRO A 11 -6.09 -14.08 13.28
N ALA A 12 -6.64 -14.12 12.06
CA ALA A 12 -6.32 -13.16 11.00
C ALA A 12 -6.63 -11.70 11.38
N ALA A 13 -7.73 -11.48 12.11
CA ALA A 13 -8.13 -10.14 12.56
C ALA A 13 -7.20 -9.61 13.67
N ILE A 14 -6.77 -10.49 14.58
CA ILE A 14 -5.78 -10.16 15.62
C ILE A 14 -4.45 -9.79 14.97
N LEU A 15 -3.96 -10.62 14.04
CA LEU A 15 -2.73 -10.39 13.29
C LEU A 15 -2.78 -9.04 12.57
N ALA A 16 -3.81 -8.81 11.75
CA ALA A 16 -4.00 -7.57 11.00
C ALA A 16 -3.98 -6.35 11.93
N ARG A 17 -4.75 -6.41 13.03
CA ARG A 17 -4.88 -5.30 13.98
C ARG A 17 -3.55 -4.95 14.63
N LEU A 18 -2.87 -5.96 15.18
CA LEU A 18 -1.64 -5.77 15.95
C LEU A 18 -0.51 -5.22 15.08
N PHE A 19 -0.35 -5.73 13.86
CA PHE A 19 0.63 -5.21 12.92
C PHE A 19 0.37 -3.74 12.57
N VAL A 20 -0.88 -3.36 12.28
CA VAL A 20 -1.19 -1.96 11.96
C VAL A 20 -0.85 -1.03 13.13
N VAL A 21 -1.34 -1.34 14.34
CA VAL A 21 -1.11 -0.46 15.50
C VAL A 21 0.34 -0.46 15.98
N LEU A 22 1.12 -1.50 15.66
CA LEU A 22 2.54 -1.56 15.98
C LEU A 22 3.36 -0.49 15.25
N ASN A 23 2.89 0.03 14.11
CA ASN A 23 3.55 1.12 13.39
C ASN A 23 3.53 2.46 14.15
N ARG A 24 2.78 2.54 15.26
CA ARG A 24 2.81 3.67 16.21
C ARG A 24 3.25 3.18 17.59
N PRO A 25 4.52 2.75 17.74
CA PRO A 25 5.00 2.11 18.97
C PRO A 25 4.99 3.05 20.18
N ASN A 26 4.97 4.38 19.94
CA ASN A 26 5.00 5.42 20.95
C ASN A 26 3.62 6.05 21.25
N LEU A 27 2.52 5.46 20.75
CA LEU A 27 1.16 5.97 20.99
C LEU A 27 0.86 6.11 22.49
N GLN A 28 1.37 5.18 23.30
CA GLN A 28 1.36 5.23 24.76
C GLN A 28 2.70 4.72 25.32
N LYS A 29 2.94 4.99 26.60
CA LYS A 29 4.15 4.53 27.29
C LYS A 29 4.28 3.01 27.18
N ARG A 30 5.37 2.54 26.58
CA ARG A 30 5.70 1.11 26.36
C ARG A 30 4.72 0.35 25.46
N TYR A 31 3.89 1.05 24.68
CA TYR A 31 2.85 0.43 23.87
C TYR A 31 3.41 -0.57 22.85
N GLY A 32 4.40 -0.17 22.05
CA GLY A 32 5.07 -1.06 21.10
C GLY A 32 5.75 -2.26 21.77
N GLN A 33 6.34 -2.07 22.96
CA GLN A 33 6.98 -3.16 23.71
C GLN A 33 5.96 -4.21 24.14
N HIS A 34 4.81 -3.78 24.66
CA HIS A 34 3.73 -4.69 25.04
C HIS A 34 3.15 -5.45 23.85
N ILE A 35 3.02 -4.80 22.68
CA ILE A 35 2.59 -5.48 21.46
C ILE A 35 3.63 -6.49 21.02
N CYS A 36 4.92 -6.13 20.94
CA CYS A 36 5.99 -7.05 20.57
C CYS A 36 6.02 -8.27 21.51
N SER A 37 5.97 -8.03 22.83
CA SER A 37 5.95 -9.10 23.83
C SER A 37 4.73 -10.02 23.67
N CYS A 38 3.55 -9.47 23.36
CA CYS A 38 2.37 -10.28 23.07
C CYS A 38 2.57 -11.11 21.79
N MET A 39 2.98 -10.47 20.69
CA MET A 39 3.17 -11.10 19.39
C MET A 39 4.22 -12.22 19.44
N GLN A 40 5.27 -12.04 20.24
CA GLN A 40 6.29 -13.07 20.48
C GLN A 40 5.68 -14.41 20.92
N HIS A 41 4.64 -14.40 21.75
CA HIS A 41 4.09 -15.62 22.37
C HIS A 41 2.85 -16.19 21.66
N ILE A 42 2.16 -15.38 20.85
CA ILE A 42 0.92 -15.81 20.18
C ILE A 42 1.14 -16.34 18.76
N GLY A 43 2.35 -16.26 18.20
CA GLY A 43 2.62 -16.67 16.81
C GLY A 43 2.09 -18.08 16.48
N GLY A 44 2.47 -19.07 17.29
CA GLY A 44 1.98 -20.45 17.13
C GLY A 44 0.48 -20.66 17.44
N ILE A 45 -0.16 -19.71 18.15
CA ILE A 45 -1.62 -19.72 18.37
C ILE A 45 -2.33 -19.18 17.13
N ILE A 46 -1.74 -18.19 16.44
CA ILE A 46 -2.29 -17.60 15.23
C ILE A 46 -2.16 -18.56 14.05
N HIS A 47 -0.97 -19.10 13.84
CA HIS A 47 -0.68 -20.10 12.81
C HIS A 47 0.61 -20.85 13.16
N GLU A 48 0.61 -22.18 13.02
CA GLU A 48 1.72 -23.02 13.49
C GLU A 48 3.09 -22.64 12.90
N SER A 49 3.12 -22.26 11.62
CA SER A 49 4.36 -21.88 10.92
C SER A 49 5.01 -20.62 11.47
N LEU A 50 4.24 -19.74 12.14
CA LEU A 50 4.73 -18.43 12.58
C LEU A 50 5.48 -18.48 13.92
N LYS A 51 5.39 -19.60 14.64
CA LYS A 51 5.88 -19.70 16.03
C LYS A 51 7.33 -19.24 16.18
N GLU A 52 8.25 -19.90 15.48
CA GLU A 52 9.69 -19.65 15.62
C GLU A 52 10.05 -18.24 15.12
N THR A 53 9.54 -17.85 13.96
CA THR A 53 9.83 -16.55 13.36
C THR A 53 9.32 -15.39 14.20
N TRP A 54 8.13 -15.50 14.78
CA TRP A 54 7.59 -14.44 15.65
C TRP A 54 8.33 -14.39 16.98
N GLU A 55 8.66 -15.54 17.59
CA GLU A 55 9.41 -15.59 18.85
C GLU A 55 10.76 -14.85 18.74
N GLU A 56 11.48 -15.03 17.64
CA GLU A 56 12.78 -14.38 17.43
C GLU A 56 12.66 -12.91 17.02
N ASN A 57 11.84 -12.61 16.00
CA ASN A 57 11.80 -11.27 15.42
C ASN A 57 11.12 -10.25 16.31
N PHE A 58 10.06 -10.62 17.06
CA PHE A 58 9.43 -9.69 17.98
C PHE A 58 10.31 -9.37 19.19
N LYS A 59 11.15 -10.30 19.63
CA LYS A 59 12.18 -10.02 20.64
C LYS A 59 13.20 -8.99 20.16
N ILE A 60 13.63 -9.08 18.89
CA ILE A 60 14.53 -8.09 18.27
C ILE A 60 13.84 -6.71 18.20
N LEU A 61 12.58 -6.66 17.77
CA LEU A 61 11.80 -5.43 17.72
C LEU A 61 11.60 -4.80 19.10
N GLU A 62 11.32 -5.61 20.13
CA GLU A 62 11.18 -5.15 21.50
C GLU A 62 12.48 -4.50 22.02
N ASN A 63 13.62 -5.18 21.87
CA ASN A 63 14.93 -4.64 22.25
C ASN A 63 15.26 -3.34 21.51
N PHE A 64 14.93 -3.27 20.22
CA PHE A 64 15.14 -2.06 19.42
C PHE A 64 14.37 -0.85 19.99
N LEU A 65 13.14 -1.07 20.47
CA LEU A 65 12.34 -0.03 21.13
C LEU A 65 12.89 0.36 22.51
N GLU A 66 13.65 -0.51 23.19
CA GLU A 66 14.29 -0.17 24.47
C GLU A 66 15.49 0.75 24.30
N GLU A 67 16.32 0.50 23.29
CA GLU A 67 17.62 1.16 23.10
C GLU A 67 17.55 2.52 22.39
N LYS A 68 16.54 2.76 21.55
CA LYS A 68 16.50 3.91 20.64
C LYS A 68 15.29 4.80 20.84
N ARG A 69 15.43 6.10 20.56
CA ARG A 69 14.35 7.10 20.67
C ARG A 69 14.44 8.11 19.52
N GLY A 70 13.33 8.77 19.20
CA GLY A 70 13.25 9.82 18.19
C GLY A 70 12.68 9.36 16.85
N GLU A 71 12.52 10.31 15.91
CA GLU A 71 11.85 10.10 14.62
C GLU A 71 12.59 9.11 13.71
N GLU A 72 13.92 9.16 13.67
CA GLU A 72 14.72 8.22 12.88
C GLU A 72 14.54 6.77 13.36
N MET A 73 14.35 6.59 14.68
CA MET A 73 14.04 5.30 15.26
C MET A 73 12.67 4.82 14.78
N GLU A 74 11.63 5.66 14.77
CA GLU A 74 10.28 5.29 14.31
C GLU A 74 10.26 4.86 12.84
N LYS A 75 10.95 5.59 11.97
CA LYS A 75 11.08 5.23 10.54
C LYS A 75 11.77 3.88 10.36
N LYS A 76 12.89 3.67 11.07
CA LYS A 76 13.62 2.40 11.02
C LYS A 76 12.79 1.25 11.60
N PHE A 77 12.06 1.50 12.68
CA PHE A 77 11.17 0.53 13.30
C PHE A 77 10.06 0.12 12.34
N GLY A 78 9.34 1.06 11.73
CA GLY A 78 8.31 0.78 10.73
C GLY A 78 8.84 -0.07 9.56
N THR A 79 10.06 0.23 9.10
CA THR A 79 10.72 -0.59 8.06
C THR A 79 10.98 -2.03 8.52
N MET A 80 11.40 -2.23 9.78
CA MET A 80 11.61 -3.57 10.33
C MET A 80 10.29 -4.33 10.49
N VAL A 81 9.23 -3.66 10.95
CA VAL A 81 7.89 -4.26 11.10
C VAL A 81 7.32 -4.65 9.73
N LEU A 82 7.44 -3.80 8.71
CA LEU A 82 7.01 -4.13 7.34
C LEU A 82 7.77 -5.34 6.77
N LYS A 83 9.08 -5.45 7.02
CA LYS A 83 9.87 -6.63 6.62
C LYS A 83 9.37 -7.91 7.31
N LEU A 84 9.10 -7.84 8.61
CA LEU A 84 8.54 -8.97 9.35
C LEU A 84 7.12 -9.34 8.87
N PHE A 85 6.30 -8.34 8.53
CA PHE A 85 4.97 -8.59 7.97
C PHE A 85 5.05 -9.28 6.60
N LYS A 86 6.00 -8.86 5.75
CA LYS A 86 6.29 -9.53 4.48
C LYS A 86 6.70 -10.99 4.69
N GLU A 87 7.62 -11.26 5.63
CA GLU A 87 8.05 -12.61 5.97
C GLU A 87 6.90 -13.46 6.52
N THR A 88 6.05 -12.87 7.36
CA THR A 88 4.82 -13.50 7.87
C THR A 88 3.91 -13.91 6.71
N CYS A 89 3.65 -13.01 5.75
CA CYS A 89 2.83 -13.34 4.57
C CYS A 89 3.49 -14.42 3.70
N ALA A 90 4.83 -14.39 3.57
CA ALA A 90 5.57 -15.40 2.82
C ALA A 90 5.45 -16.80 3.43
N GLN A 91 5.44 -16.92 4.76
CA GLN A 91 5.24 -18.20 5.45
C GLN A 91 3.81 -18.73 5.41
N LEU A 92 2.85 -17.83 5.23
CA LEU A 92 1.44 -18.16 5.02
C LEU A 92 1.14 -18.43 3.53
N LYS A 93 2.11 -18.25 2.63
CA LYS A 93 1.95 -18.52 1.20
C LYS A 93 1.56 -19.99 1.00
N GLY A 94 0.39 -20.22 0.41
CA GLY A 94 -0.19 -21.55 0.24
C GLY A 94 -1.44 -21.78 1.10
N ASP A 95 -1.61 -21.03 2.18
CA ASP A 95 -2.89 -20.89 2.88
C ASP A 95 -3.60 -19.60 2.39
N ASP A 96 -4.16 -19.67 1.19
CA ASP A 96 -4.90 -18.55 0.59
C ASP A 96 -6.10 -18.13 1.46
N THR A 97 -6.64 -19.04 2.28
CA THR A 97 -7.77 -18.72 3.17
C THR A 97 -7.29 -17.78 4.28
N MET A 98 -6.16 -18.08 4.92
CA MET A 98 -5.58 -17.20 5.93
C MET A 98 -5.16 -15.85 5.33
N ILE A 99 -4.49 -15.84 4.18
CA ILE A 99 -4.10 -14.61 3.46
C ILE A 99 -5.32 -13.73 3.16
N GLN A 100 -6.40 -14.32 2.63
CA GLN A 100 -7.64 -13.58 2.36
C GLN A 100 -8.26 -13.04 3.64
N GLN A 101 -8.34 -13.84 4.70
CA GLN A 101 -8.89 -13.39 5.97
C GLN A 101 -8.10 -12.23 6.58
N ILE A 102 -6.77 -12.20 6.41
CA ILE A 102 -5.94 -11.07 6.84
C ILE A 102 -6.29 -9.83 6.01
N GLY A 103 -6.37 -9.95 4.69
CA GLY A 103 -6.74 -8.83 3.80
C GLY A 103 -8.14 -8.31 4.05
N ASP A 104 -9.12 -9.20 4.25
CA ASP A 104 -10.49 -8.86 4.61
C ASP A 104 -10.52 -8.12 5.96
N SER A 105 -9.76 -8.59 6.95
CA SER A 105 -9.66 -7.95 8.27
C SER A 105 -9.03 -6.55 8.19
N LEU A 106 -7.98 -6.37 7.38
CA LEU A 106 -7.36 -5.06 7.15
C LEU A 106 -8.35 -4.08 6.54
N TYR A 107 -9.10 -4.54 5.52
CA TYR A 107 -10.13 -3.74 4.86
C TYR A 107 -11.25 -3.34 5.83
N GLU A 108 -11.80 -4.28 6.59
CA GLU A 108 -12.86 -4.03 7.57
C GLU A 108 -12.42 -3.06 8.68
N GLN A 109 -11.15 -3.13 9.09
CA GLN A 109 -10.60 -2.29 10.15
C GLN A 109 -10.35 -0.83 9.70
N TRP A 110 -10.34 -0.53 8.40
CA TRP A 110 -10.09 0.80 7.86
C TRP A 110 -10.85 1.92 8.60
N LEU A 111 -12.17 1.77 8.72
CA LEU A 111 -13.03 2.80 9.33
C LEU A 111 -12.78 2.98 10.83
N SER A 112 -12.23 1.97 11.50
CA SER A 112 -11.86 2.08 12.93
C SER A 112 -10.65 2.98 13.18
N TYR A 113 -9.91 3.33 12.12
CA TYR A 113 -8.78 4.24 12.16
C TYR A 113 -9.13 5.66 11.69
N ASN A 114 -10.42 6.00 11.59
CA ASN A 114 -10.83 7.33 11.18
C ASN A 114 -10.21 8.41 12.09
N GLY A 115 -9.57 9.40 11.48
CA GLY A 115 -8.81 10.45 12.19
C GLY A 115 -7.36 10.09 12.53
N MET A 116 -6.91 8.86 12.27
CA MET A 116 -5.51 8.41 12.40
C MET A 116 -4.95 8.05 11.02
N LYS A 117 -4.66 9.09 10.23
CA LYS A 117 -4.28 8.99 8.81
C LYS A 117 -3.04 8.13 8.57
N ASP A 118 -2.11 8.14 9.51
CA ASP A 118 -0.90 7.30 9.52
C ASP A 118 -1.21 5.78 9.68
N LEU A 119 -2.22 5.43 10.47
CA LEU A 119 -2.67 4.05 10.58
C LEU A 119 -3.46 3.63 9.33
N GLN A 120 -4.22 4.55 8.75
CA GLN A 120 -4.88 4.36 7.47
C GLN A 120 -3.87 4.11 6.34
N GLU A 121 -2.81 4.92 6.25
CA GLU A 121 -1.67 4.65 5.35
C GLU A 121 -1.11 3.24 5.55
N THR A 122 -0.83 2.87 6.81
CA THR A 122 -0.31 1.54 7.16
C THR A 122 -1.23 0.41 6.68
N VAL A 123 -2.55 0.57 6.81
CA VAL A 123 -3.54 -0.41 6.30
C VAL A 123 -3.39 -0.60 4.80
N LEU A 124 -3.27 0.48 4.02
CA LEU A 124 -3.12 0.40 2.56
C LEU A 124 -1.81 -0.30 2.15
N VAL A 125 -0.71 0.00 2.84
CA VAL A 125 0.58 -0.66 2.63
C VAL A 125 0.46 -2.16 2.90
N TYR A 126 -0.14 -2.54 4.03
CA TYR A 126 -0.29 -3.95 4.40
C TYR A 126 -1.30 -4.70 3.54
N LEU A 127 -2.37 -4.05 3.08
CA LEU A 127 -3.26 -4.62 2.07
C LEU A 127 -2.45 -4.98 0.82
N GLY A 128 -1.67 -4.05 0.28
CA GLY A 128 -0.78 -4.30 -0.86
C GLY A 128 0.19 -5.47 -0.64
N GLN A 129 0.77 -5.55 0.57
CA GLN A 129 1.67 -6.64 0.95
C GLN A 129 0.96 -8.00 1.00
N VAL A 130 -0.25 -8.07 1.54
CA VAL A 130 -1.06 -9.31 1.59
C VAL A 130 -1.47 -9.74 0.19
N LEU A 131 -1.90 -8.78 -0.64
CA LEU A 131 -2.30 -9.05 -2.02
C LEU A 131 -1.17 -9.67 -2.85
N GLN A 132 0.08 -9.27 -2.61
CA GLN A 132 1.26 -9.87 -3.25
C GLN A 132 1.36 -11.39 -3.02
N TYR A 133 0.85 -11.92 -1.91
CA TYR A 133 1.02 -13.33 -1.53
C TYR A 133 -0.22 -14.20 -1.79
N SER A 134 -1.31 -13.63 -2.31
CA SER A 134 -2.52 -14.39 -2.67
C SER A 134 -2.40 -14.99 -4.07
N SER A 135 -2.98 -16.17 -4.29
CA SER A 135 -3.12 -16.73 -5.65
C SER A 135 -4.46 -16.38 -6.34
N TYR A 136 -5.45 -15.91 -5.57
CA TYR A 136 -6.82 -15.76 -6.06
C TYR A 136 -7.07 -14.42 -6.76
N GLN A 137 -6.87 -14.40 -8.07
CA GLN A 137 -6.90 -13.17 -8.88
C GLN A 137 -8.20 -12.35 -8.82
N SER A 138 -9.37 -12.97 -8.71
CA SER A 138 -10.64 -12.24 -8.61
C SER A 138 -10.74 -11.46 -7.30
N TRP A 139 -10.29 -12.04 -6.19
CA TRP A 139 -10.21 -11.34 -4.91
C TRP A 139 -9.15 -10.24 -4.92
N ILE A 140 -7.99 -10.49 -5.54
CA ILE A 140 -6.96 -9.44 -5.70
C ILE A 140 -7.52 -8.26 -6.49
N ARG A 141 -8.15 -8.50 -7.64
CA ARG A 141 -8.78 -7.43 -8.44
C ARG A 141 -9.80 -6.62 -7.64
N LYS A 142 -10.71 -7.32 -6.94
CA LYS A 142 -11.70 -6.69 -6.07
C LYS A 142 -11.05 -5.81 -5.00
N ARG A 143 -10.04 -6.33 -4.29
CA ARG A 143 -9.41 -5.62 -3.17
C ARG A 143 -8.54 -4.46 -3.64
N VAL A 144 -7.90 -4.57 -4.80
CA VAL A 144 -7.22 -3.45 -5.47
C VAL A 144 -8.24 -2.36 -5.81
N GLU A 145 -9.37 -2.70 -6.41
CA GLU A 145 -10.44 -1.73 -6.73
C GLU A 145 -10.97 -1.04 -5.47
N GLU A 146 -11.33 -1.81 -4.44
CA GLU A 146 -11.82 -1.28 -3.17
C GLU A 146 -10.77 -0.39 -2.46
N SER A 147 -9.47 -0.64 -2.65
CA SER A 147 -8.41 0.22 -2.09
C SER A 147 -8.39 1.61 -2.72
N PHE A 148 -8.81 1.75 -3.98
CA PHE A 148 -9.01 3.07 -4.59
C PHE A 148 -10.24 3.79 -4.00
N ASP A 149 -11.27 3.05 -3.61
CA ASP A 149 -12.49 3.64 -3.04
C ASP A 149 -12.31 4.06 -1.57
N MET A 150 -11.30 3.51 -0.89
CA MET A 150 -10.96 3.87 0.49
C MET A 150 -10.36 5.28 0.62
N ILE A 151 -9.71 5.81 -0.43
CA ILE A 151 -8.92 7.05 -0.31
C ILE A 151 -9.80 8.30 -0.28
N GLU A 152 -9.58 9.13 0.72
CA GLU A 152 -10.16 10.48 0.77
C GLU A 152 -9.35 11.46 -0.10
N PRO A 153 -10.00 12.26 -0.98
CA PRO A 153 -9.32 13.28 -1.78
C PRO A 153 -8.57 14.30 -0.93
N GLY A 154 -7.30 14.54 -1.25
CA GLY A 154 -6.47 15.55 -0.57
C GLY A 154 -5.80 15.07 0.72
N VAL A 155 -5.96 13.81 1.11
CA VAL A 155 -5.21 13.21 2.22
C VAL A 155 -3.94 12.54 1.68
N VAL A 156 -2.78 13.11 1.97
CA VAL A 156 -1.48 12.67 1.43
C VAL A 156 -1.15 11.25 1.90
N GLU A 157 -1.41 10.94 3.17
CA GLU A 157 -1.13 9.64 3.77
C GLU A 157 -1.89 8.50 3.07
N HIS A 158 -3.14 8.76 2.64
CA HIS A 158 -3.90 7.78 1.85
C HIS A 158 -3.29 7.55 0.46
N GLN A 159 -2.79 8.61 -0.16
CA GLN A 159 -2.20 8.55 -1.51
C GLN A 159 -0.86 7.84 -1.48
N GLU A 160 -0.02 8.14 -0.48
CA GLU A 160 1.27 7.48 -0.26
C GLU A 160 1.08 6.01 0.11
N GLY A 161 0.16 5.71 1.05
CA GLY A 161 -0.15 4.35 1.44
C GLY A 161 -0.68 3.49 0.28
N LEU A 162 -1.57 4.06 -0.55
CA LEU A 162 -2.07 3.37 -1.74
C LEU A 162 -0.95 3.15 -2.76
N ALA A 163 -0.11 4.16 -3.04
CA ALA A 163 0.99 4.02 -3.99
C ALA A 163 1.99 2.94 -3.54
N LEU A 164 2.36 2.94 -2.26
CA LEU A 164 3.22 1.93 -1.65
C LEU A 164 2.59 0.53 -1.71
N GLY A 165 1.33 0.40 -1.30
CA GLY A 165 0.61 -0.86 -1.34
C GLY A 165 0.50 -1.44 -2.76
N LEU A 166 0.15 -0.62 -3.74
CA LEU A 166 0.11 -1.03 -5.15
C LEU A 166 1.48 -1.44 -5.68
N GLY A 167 2.55 -0.75 -5.25
CA GLY A 167 3.92 -1.13 -5.55
C GLY A 167 4.26 -2.54 -5.03
N LEU A 168 3.89 -2.85 -3.79
CA LEU A 168 4.10 -4.19 -3.23
C LEU A 168 3.29 -5.26 -3.99
N CYS A 169 2.00 -5.00 -4.24
CA CYS A 169 1.12 -5.90 -4.99
C CYS A 169 1.62 -6.16 -6.42
N ALA A 170 2.17 -5.14 -7.08
CA ALA A 170 2.71 -5.25 -8.43
C ALA A 170 3.93 -6.19 -8.53
N GLY A 171 4.56 -6.54 -7.40
CA GLY A 171 5.64 -7.52 -7.37
C GLY A 171 5.26 -8.88 -7.95
N GLU A 172 4.00 -9.32 -7.77
CA GLU A 172 3.49 -10.61 -8.30
C GLU A 172 2.28 -10.42 -9.25
N HIS A 173 1.60 -9.27 -9.19
CA HIS A 173 0.34 -9.02 -9.90
C HIS A 173 0.35 -7.70 -10.69
N ILE A 174 1.44 -7.45 -11.41
CA ILE A 174 1.63 -6.21 -12.19
C ILE A 174 0.53 -5.96 -13.22
N ASP A 175 0.00 -7.02 -13.84
CA ASP A 175 -1.08 -6.95 -14.82
C ASP A 175 -2.37 -6.39 -14.21
N ILE A 176 -2.75 -6.87 -13.03
CA ILE A 176 -3.93 -6.41 -12.29
C ILE A 176 -3.76 -4.94 -11.88
N VAL A 177 -2.59 -4.58 -11.33
CA VAL A 177 -2.31 -3.21 -10.88
C VAL A 177 -2.29 -2.24 -12.06
N LEU A 178 -1.64 -2.58 -13.17
CA LEU A 178 -1.57 -1.72 -14.36
C LEU A 178 -2.96 -1.53 -14.99
N LEU A 179 -3.77 -2.58 -15.08
CA LEU A 179 -5.13 -2.48 -15.61
C LEU A 179 -5.93 -1.46 -14.80
N ARG A 180 -5.98 -1.61 -13.47
CA ARG A 180 -6.73 -0.69 -12.62
C ARG A 180 -6.19 0.75 -12.67
N CYS A 181 -4.86 0.92 -12.67
CA CYS A 181 -4.25 2.25 -12.79
C CYS A 181 -4.59 2.94 -14.12
N SER A 182 -4.67 2.18 -15.22
CA SER A 182 -5.01 2.71 -16.55
C SER A 182 -6.45 3.21 -16.64
N GLU A 183 -7.37 2.59 -15.92
CA GLU A 183 -8.78 2.99 -15.85
C GLU A 183 -8.98 4.28 -15.04
N THR A 184 -8.12 4.54 -14.06
CA THR A 184 -8.25 5.72 -13.19
C THR A 184 -7.73 7.00 -13.85
N ALA A 185 -6.75 6.92 -14.77
CA ALA A 185 -6.15 7.97 -15.66
C ALA A 185 -5.87 9.39 -15.10
N LYS A 186 -6.28 9.70 -13.87
CA LYS A 186 -6.11 10.94 -13.11
C LYS A 186 -5.15 10.74 -11.93
N SER A 187 -4.79 9.49 -11.60
CA SER A 187 -3.93 9.11 -10.48
C SER A 187 -2.43 9.18 -10.77
N LEU A 188 -2.01 9.54 -12.00
CA LEU A 188 -0.60 9.71 -12.38
C LEU A 188 0.16 10.73 -11.52
N VAL A 189 -0.53 11.74 -10.99
CA VAL A 189 0.08 12.82 -10.20
C VAL A 189 0.50 12.33 -8.81
N LEU A 190 -0.16 11.29 -8.28
CA LEU A 190 0.10 10.77 -6.92
C LEU A 190 1.40 9.96 -6.84
N LEU A 191 1.73 9.23 -7.90
CA LEU A 191 2.99 8.50 -7.99
C LEU A 191 4.19 9.46 -8.10
N GLN A 192 4.01 10.63 -8.70
CA GLN A 192 5.09 11.58 -8.97
C GLN A 192 5.68 12.23 -7.71
N THR A 193 4.86 12.50 -6.68
CA THR A 193 5.32 13.15 -5.44
C THR A 193 6.16 12.20 -4.56
N TYR A 194 5.87 10.90 -4.56
CA TYR A 194 6.63 9.91 -3.77
C TYR A 194 7.99 9.54 -4.41
N LEU A 195 8.07 9.55 -5.75
CA LEU A 195 9.26 9.17 -6.52
C LEU A 195 10.48 10.08 -6.29
N ILE A 196 10.30 11.27 -5.72
CA ILE A 196 11.39 12.22 -5.43
C ILE A 196 12.15 11.84 -4.14
N ASN A 197 11.54 11.06 -3.23
CA ASN A 197 12.06 10.92 -1.86
C ASN A 197 12.66 9.55 -1.50
N ASN A 198 12.52 8.50 -2.31
CA ASN A 198 12.93 7.12 -1.92
C ASN A 198 13.67 6.33 -3.02
N HIS A 199 15.00 6.33 -2.95
CA HIS A 199 15.92 5.81 -3.98
C HIS A 199 16.10 4.27 -4.05
N ASP A 200 15.50 3.48 -3.16
CA ASP A 200 15.91 2.06 -2.98
C ASP A 200 15.13 1.00 -3.79
N TYR A 201 14.09 1.35 -4.56
CA TYR A 201 13.29 0.37 -5.34
C TYR A 201 13.39 0.52 -6.88
N MET A 202 14.60 0.84 -7.36
CA MET A 202 14.95 1.26 -8.74
C MET A 202 14.36 0.40 -9.89
N TYR A 203 14.15 -0.90 -9.69
CA TYR A 203 13.81 -1.82 -10.79
C TYR A 203 12.31 -2.01 -11.05
N MET A 204 11.44 -1.63 -10.11
CA MET A 204 9.99 -1.62 -10.33
C MET A 204 9.51 -0.26 -10.89
N TYR A 205 10.29 0.79 -10.65
CA TYR A 205 10.02 2.16 -11.09
C TYR A 205 10.08 2.36 -12.61
N VAL A 206 10.90 1.60 -13.33
CA VAL A 206 11.06 1.77 -14.79
C VAL A 206 9.83 1.27 -15.55
N CYS A 207 9.18 0.20 -15.12
CA CYS A 207 8.02 -0.35 -15.85
C CYS A 207 6.78 0.52 -15.70
N ILE A 208 6.52 1.08 -14.51
CA ILE A 208 5.39 1.98 -14.29
C ILE A 208 5.67 3.33 -14.99
N CYS A 209 6.87 3.91 -14.86
CA CYS A 209 7.20 5.17 -15.53
C CYS A 209 7.27 5.07 -17.07
N VAL A 210 7.80 3.98 -17.65
CA VAL A 210 7.87 3.79 -19.12
C VAL A 210 6.49 3.59 -19.74
N PHE A 211 5.56 2.94 -19.01
CA PHE A 211 4.18 2.81 -19.44
C PHE A 211 3.44 4.16 -19.42
N LEU A 212 3.70 5.00 -18.42
CA LEU A 212 3.09 6.31 -18.28
C LEU A 212 3.58 7.34 -19.33
N VAL A 213 4.87 7.32 -19.69
CA VAL A 213 5.43 8.17 -20.77
C VAL A 213 4.93 7.76 -22.16
N SER A 214 4.66 6.47 -22.37
CA SER A 214 4.15 5.97 -23.66
C SER A 214 2.68 6.34 -23.91
N LEU A 215 1.90 6.57 -22.85
CA LEU A 215 0.50 6.99 -22.95
C LEU A 215 0.32 8.50 -23.18
N GLU A 216 1.17 9.34 -22.58
CA GLU A 216 1.17 10.80 -22.86
C GLU A 216 1.51 11.11 -24.33
N LYS A 217 2.44 10.37 -24.95
CA LYS A 217 2.77 10.55 -26.38
C LYS A 217 1.62 10.13 -27.31
N LYS A 218 0.75 9.22 -26.88
CA LYS A 218 -0.40 8.75 -27.67
C LYS A 218 -1.62 9.68 -27.53
N SER A 219 -1.82 10.28 -26.35
CA SER A 219 -2.83 11.31 -26.09
C SER A 219 -2.52 12.64 -26.81
N SER A 220 -1.25 13.03 -26.84
CA SER A 220 -0.78 14.26 -27.50
C SER A 220 -0.78 14.19 -29.04
N GLY A 221 -1.02 13.01 -29.63
CA GLY A 221 -1.01 12.79 -31.07
C GLY A 221 -2.37 12.80 -31.78
N PHE A 222 -3.49 12.98 -31.05
CA PHE A 222 -4.84 12.85 -31.61
C PHE A 222 -5.67 14.15 -31.65
N LEU A 223 -5.12 15.28 -31.18
CA LEU A 223 -5.73 16.60 -31.31
C LEU A 223 -4.81 17.53 -32.09
N GLY A 224 -4.72 17.34 -33.41
CA GLY A 224 -3.78 18.12 -34.21
C GLY A 224 -3.99 18.19 -35.72
N LEU A 225 -5.12 17.78 -36.30
CA LEU A 225 -5.40 18.06 -37.71
C LEU A 225 -6.90 18.27 -37.93
N GLY A 226 -7.35 19.52 -37.85
CA GLY A 226 -8.75 19.88 -38.00
C GLY A 226 -9.00 21.38 -38.19
N GLY A 227 -8.37 21.98 -39.20
CA GLY A 227 -8.89 23.15 -39.92
C GLY A 227 -8.81 24.53 -39.27
N LYS A 228 -8.11 25.46 -39.94
CA LYS A 228 -8.57 26.83 -40.18
C LYS A 228 -7.88 27.42 -41.42
N LYS A 229 -8.66 27.59 -42.50
CA LYS A 229 -8.36 28.44 -43.66
C LYS A 229 -8.83 29.88 -43.37
N ALA A 230 -8.20 30.81 -44.10
CA ALA A 230 -8.45 32.25 -44.26
C ALA A 230 -7.86 33.14 -43.14
N ALA A 231 -7.06 34.18 -43.46
CA ALA A 231 -7.56 35.41 -44.08
C ALA A 231 -6.47 36.26 -44.81
N PRO A 232 -6.87 37.38 -45.48
CA PRO A 232 -6.20 37.97 -46.64
C PRO A 232 -5.52 39.33 -46.39
N GLY A 233 -4.82 39.85 -47.41
CA GLY A 233 -4.75 41.30 -47.65
C GLY A 233 -3.36 41.88 -47.99
N HIS A 234 -3.09 42.07 -49.29
CA HIS A 234 -2.22 43.16 -49.74
C HIS A 234 -2.85 43.81 -50.98
N LYS A 235 -3.35 45.04 -50.82
CA LYS A 235 -3.65 45.99 -51.90
C LYS A 235 -2.42 46.88 -52.08
N GLU A 236 -1.81 46.95 -53.26
CA GLU A 236 -2.21 47.69 -54.48
C GLU A 236 -1.52 49.07 -54.53
N LYS A 237 -0.63 49.28 -55.52
CA LYS A 237 -0.48 50.58 -56.21
C LYS A 237 -0.13 50.35 -57.68
N LYS A 238 -0.90 51.08 -58.50
CA LYS A 238 -1.02 51.08 -59.97
C LYS A 238 0.04 51.94 -60.67
N ALA A 239 0.05 51.80 -62.00
CA ALA A 239 0.21 52.83 -63.07
C ALA A 239 1.46 52.59 -63.94
N CYS A 240 1.47 52.76 -65.27
CA CYS A 240 0.48 53.01 -66.34
C CYS A 240 1.28 53.04 -67.67
N CYS A 241 0.60 52.76 -68.79
CA CYS A 241 1.03 52.84 -70.20
C CYS A 241 1.89 51.68 -70.73
#